data_AF-W9DNR0-F1
#
_entry.id   AF-W9DNR0-F1
#
_cell.length_a   1.000
_cell.length_b   1.000
_cell.length_c   1.000
_cell.angle_alpha   90.00
_cell.angle_beta   90.00
_cell.angle_gamma   90.00
#
_symmetry.space_group_name_H-M   'P 1'
#
loop_
_entity.id
_entity.type
_entity.pdbx_description
1 polymer ?
#
loop_
_entity_poly.entity_id
_entity_poly.type
_entity_poly.pdbx_seq_one_letter_code
_entity_poly.pdbx_strand_id
1 'polypeptide(L)'
;MESAREDLDRLRLDRSSWQELCYDEAVGADGYAYDTAMARRAKVLWALQYDRRAEDHDLLRHIAEQEAVCRRKAPLAGLSDEARLAGFLLAEHGEVSDVWTQWAIKRANFDTSTGYDVEHLFAAGVAATTEYVRTSEHEEKDALLKQVLDRRGEPIVTEDELAAWFERKSEQFPANPDAENALTWVERARLVGDVDAAREYLARWADGRVRDQSTLSQLRYNQSALGDFAAAAKTQEEYLSLLSTPRDLAVNWCTLAEYRRRAEQYEGALAALRKCGRVIVEVPNWEQYAMGRTYVKELVLLALAADVQLASAVFAEADGAASAVPRLPATMLAATAEAAERTGHHLRAEHYRERLASEQEQTGSEADRSRR
;
A
#
# COMPACT_ATOMS: atom_id res chain seq x y z
N MET A 1 -2.89 23.08 -4.32
CA MET A 1 -2.07 23.66 -3.24
C MET A 1 -2.67 24.92 -2.64
N GLU A 2 -3.26 25.83 -3.43
CA GLU A 2 -3.89 27.07 -2.91
C GLU A 2 -4.97 26.80 -1.86
N SER A 3 -5.97 25.96 -2.15
CA SER A 3 -7.00 25.55 -1.18
C SER A 3 -6.42 24.91 0.10
N ALA A 4 -5.27 24.22 0.02
CA ALA A 4 -4.64 23.64 1.21
C ALA A 4 -3.99 24.71 2.11
N ARG A 5 -3.48 25.80 1.51
CA ARG A 5 -2.95 26.95 2.27
C ARG A 5 -4.07 27.74 2.93
N GLU A 6 -5.20 27.92 2.24
CA GLU A 6 -6.39 28.56 2.83
C GLU A 6 -6.93 27.76 4.02
N ASP A 7 -6.98 26.43 3.90
CA ASP A 7 -7.34 25.55 5.02
C ASP A 7 -6.38 25.67 6.20
N LEU A 8 -5.07 25.73 5.93
CA LEU A 8 -4.05 25.92 6.98
C LEU A 8 -4.21 27.28 7.68
N ASP A 9 -4.38 28.37 6.93
CA ASP A 9 -4.57 29.70 7.51
C ASP A 9 -5.84 29.77 8.36
N ARG A 10 -6.92 29.10 7.94
CA ARG A 10 -8.13 28.96 8.77
C ARG A 10 -7.86 28.22 10.08
N LEU A 11 -7.15 27.09 10.02
CA LEU A 11 -6.81 26.27 11.19
C LEU A 11 -5.91 27.00 12.19
N ARG A 12 -5.03 27.90 11.70
CA ARG A 12 -4.20 28.77 12.55
C ARG A 12 -5.03 29.79 13.33
N LEU A 13 -6.11 30.30 12.73
CA LEU A 13 -6.97 31.31 13.35
C LEU A 13 -7.97 30.74 14.34
N ASP A 14 -8.38 29.48 14.16
CA ASP A 14 -9.42 28.85 14.98
C ASP A 14 -9.06 27.43 15.40
N ARG A 15 -8.60 27.27 16.65
CA ARG A 15 -8.26 25.96 17.24
C ARG A 15 -9.45 25.00 17.33
N SER A 16 -10.69 25.51 17.36
CA SER A 16 -11.88 24.63 17.40
C SER A 16 -12.07 23.85 16.09
N SER A 17 -11.59 24.40 14.98
CA SER A 17 -11.64 23.74 13.67
C SER A 17 -10.70 22.52 13.55
N TRP A 18 -9.79 22.31 14.51
CA TRP A 18 -8.90 21.13 14.53
C TRP A 18 -9.66 19.82 14.71
N GLN A 19 -10.91 19.87 15.18
CA GLN A 19 -11.79 18.69 15.24
C GLN A 19 -12.01 18.07 13.86
N GLU A 20 -11.96 18.87 12.79
CA GLU A 20 -12.09 18.38 11.41
C GLU A 20 -10.93 17.49 10.94
N LEU A 21 -9.81 17.52 11.67
CA LEU A 21 -8.61 16.74 11.41
C LEU A 21 -8.61 15.42 12.19
N CYS A 22 -9.46 15.26 13.20
CA CYS A 22 -9.49 14.06 14.02
C CYS A 22 -9.74 12.80 13.19
N TYR A 23 -9.12 11.69 13.59
CA TYR A 23 -9.42 10.37 13.00
C TYR A 23 -10.93 10.11 13.06
N ASP A 24 -11.53 9.79 11.91
CA ASP A 24 -12.95 9.50 11.79
C ASP A 24 -13.15 8.18 11.03
N GLU A 25 -13.53 7.14 11.77
CA GLU A 25 -13.65 5.78 11.25
C GLU A 25 -14.92 5.60 10.42
N ALA A 26 -14.76 5.08 9.21
CA ALA A 26 -15.84 4.62 8.36
C ALA A 26 -15.52 3.23 7.79
N VAL A 27 -16.53 2.53 7.28
CA VAL A 27 -16.38 1.22 6.64
C VAL A 27 -16.70 1.34 5.16
N GLY A 28 -15.76 0.91 4.31
CA GLY A 28 -15.91 0.90 2.86
C GLY A 28 -16.88 -0.17 2.38
N ALA A 29 -17.27 -0.10 1.12
CA ALA A 29 -18.13 -1.12 0.49
C ALA A 29 -17.46 -2.51 0.43
N ASP A 30 -16.14 -2.55 0.55
CA ASP A 30 -15.30 -3.74 0.66
C ASP A 30 -15.23 -4.32 2.09
N GLY A 31 -15.88 -3.67 3.05
CA GLY A 31 -15.92 -4.08 4.47
C GLY A 31 -14.68 -3.68 5.27
N TYR A 32 -13.73 -2.95 4.68
CA TYR A 32 -12.54 -2.48 5.38
C TYR A 32 -12.76 -1.10 6.02
N ALA A 33 -12.22 -0.92 7.22
CA ALA A 33 -12.23 0.37 7.89
C ALA A 33 -11.27 1.35 7.21
N TYR A 34 -11.67 2.61 7.09
CA TYR A 34 -10.84 3.70 6.58
C TYR A 34 -11.13 5.00 7.36
N ASP A 35 -10.24 5.98 7.21
CA ASP A 35 -10.34 7.28 7.87
C ASP A 35 -10.85 8.35 6.90
N THR A 36 -12.02 8.93 7.18
CA THR A 36 -12.63 9.94 6.32
C THR A 36 -11.88 11.28 6.34
N ALA A 37 -11.14 11.56 7.42
CA ALA A 37 -10.40 12.80 7.61
C ALA A 37 -8.97 12.76 7.05
N MET A 38 -8.49 11.59 6.61
CA MET A 38 -7.12 11.38 6.13
C MET A 38 -6.70 12.38 5.04
N ALA A 39 -7.52 12.54 3.99
CA ALA A 39 -7.19 13.46 2.89
C ALA A 39 -7.15 14.92 3.33
N ARG A 40 -7.97 15.32 4.31
CA ARG A 40 -7.95 16.68 4.88
C ARG A 40 -6.67 16.90 5.69
N ARG A 41 -6.31 15.98 6.58
CA ARG A 41 -5.04 16.03 7.33
C ARG A 41 -3.83 16.09 6.40
N ALA A 42 -3.81 15.26 5.36
CA ALA A 42 -2.73 15.24 4.39
C ALA A 42 -2.54 16.59 3.69
N LYS A 43 -3.62 17.22 3.22
CA LYS A 43 -3.57 18.57 2.62
C LYS A 43 -2.95 19.61 3.56
N VAL A 44 -3.35 19.60 4.83
CA VAL A 44 -2.81 20.52 5.84
C VAL A 44 -1.33 20.25 6.10
N LEU A 45 -0.91 18.98 6.19
CA LEU A 45 0.51 18.62 6.31
C LEU A 45 1.33 19.08 5.10
N TRP A 46 0.82 18.93 3.88
CA TRP A 46 1.52 19.41 2.68
C TRP A 46 1.62 20.94 2.67
N ALA A 47 0.59 21.65 3.15
CA ALA A 47 0.67 23.10 3.30
C ALA A 47 1.71 23.49 4.36
N LEU A 48 1.71 22.82 5.52
CA LEU A 48 2.69 23.01 6.59
C LEU A 48 4.11 22.74 6.11
N GLN A 49 4.35 21.73 5.26
CA GLN A 49 5.67 21.44 4.71
C GLN A 49 6.29 22.66 3.99
N TYR A 50 5.48 23.48 3.32
CA TYR A 50 5.97 24.59 2.49
C TYR A 50 5.76 25.98 3.09
N ASP A 51 4.90 26.13 4.09
CA ASP A 51 4.60 27.40 4.77
C ASP A 51 4.68 27.23 6.29
N ARG A 52 5.60 26.41 6.80
CA ARG A 52 5.74 26.19 8.26
C ARG A 52 6.13 27.46 9.00
N ARG A 53 5.53 27.65 10.17
CA ARG A 53 5.88 28.70 11.14
C ARG A 53 6.13 28.09 12.52
N ALA A 54 6.83 28.83 13.38
CA ALA A 54 7.14 28.34 14.74
C ALA A 54 5.87 28.11 15.56
N GLU A 55 4.82 28.90 15.32
CA GLU A 55 3.53 28.82 16.02
C GLU A 55 2.70 27.59 15.62
N ASP A 56 3.08 26.87 14.56
CA ASP A 56 2.34 25.69 14.08
C ASP A 56 2.60 24.43 14.93
N HIS A 57 3.47 24.51 15.94
CA HIS A 57 3.90 23.37 16.75
C HIS A 57 2.72 22.58 17.36
N ASP A 58 1.78 23.26 18.03
CA ASP A 58 0.63 22.61 18.65
C ASP A 58 -0.29 21.95 17.60
N LEU A 59 -0.43 22.55 16.42
CA LEU A 59 -1.22 21.99 15.31
C LEU A 59 -0.54 20.74 14.75
N LEU A 60 0.77 20.80 14.54
CA LEU A 60 1.57 19.65 14.09
C LEU A 60 1.52 18.50 15.09
N ARG A 61 1.66 18.79 16.40
CA ARG A 61 1.51 17.80 17.45
C ARG A 61 0.12 17.15 17.41
N HIS A 62 -0.94 17.95 17.30
CA HIS A 62 -2.30 17.42 17.16
C HIS A 62 -2.46 16.50 15.95
N ILE A 63 -1.96 16.91 14.77
CA ILE A 63 -2.02 16.08 13.56
C ILE A 63 -1.22 14.77 13.74
N ALA A 64 -0.01 14.83 14.32
CA ALA A 64 0.83 13.67 14.58
C ALA A 64 0.15 12.66 15.53
N GLU A 65 -0.55 13.16 16.55
CA GLU A 65 -1.38 12.32 17.43
C GLU A 65 -2.52 11.64 16.67
N GLN A 66 -3.20 12.35 15.75
CA GLN A 66 -4.24 11.75 14.92
C GLN A 66 -3.69 10.70 13.96
N GLU A 67 -2.49 10.88 13.41
CA GLU A 67 -1.82 9.85 12.61
C GLU A 67 -1.49 8.60 13.45
N ALA A 68 -1.04 8.76 14.70
CA ALA A 68 -0.84 7.65 15.62
C ALA A 68 -2.15 6.88 15.91
N VAL A 69 -3.26 7.59 16.12
CA VAL A 69 -4.58 6.98 16.30
C VAL A 69 -5.00 6.22 15.05
N CYS A 70 -4.88 6.84 13.88
CA CYS A 70 -5.24 6.24 12.59
C CYS A 70 -4.49 4.91 12.35
N ARG A 71 -3.17 4.90 12.57
CA ARG A 71 -2.35 3.69 12.40
C ARG A 71 -2.67 2.58 13.40
N ARG A 72 -3.09 2.94 14.62
CA ARG A 72 -3.51 1.99 15.66
C ARG A 72 -4.85 1.35 15.36
N LYS A 73 -5.78 2.12 14.79
CA LYS A 73 -7.14 1.67 14.45
C LYS A 73 -7.18 0.91 13.13
N ALA A 74 -6.26 1.19 12.21
CA ALA A 74 -6.07 0.46 10.97
C ALA A 74 -4.70 -0.27 10.94
N PRO A 75 -4.53 -1.35 11.74
CA PRO A 75 -3.23 -2.00 11.93
C PRO A 75 -2.65 -2.68 10.67
N LEU A 76 -3.47 -2.85 9.62
CA LEU A 76 -3.06 -3.38 8.32
C LEU A 76 -2.77 -2.29 7.28
N ALA A 77 -2.92 -1.01 7.62
CA ALA A 77 -2.80 0.11 6.68
C ALA A 77 -1.36 0.60 6.45
N GLY A 78 -0.33 -0.13 6.91
CA GLY A 78 1.05 0.27 6.69
C GLY A 78 1.49 1.49 7.49
N LEU A 79 2.72 1.94 7.20
CA LEU A 79 3.20 3.28 7.53
C LEU A 79 3.05 4.18 6.29
N SER A 80 2.17 5.17 6.38
CA SER A 80 1.91 6.16 5.33
C SER A 80 2.99 7.23 5.25
N ASP A 81 3.08 7.92 4.13
CA ASP A 81 3.95 9.10 3.99
C ASP A 81 3.46 10.29 4.82
N GLU A 82 2.16 10.42 5.07
CA GLU A 82 1.59 11.46 5.92
C GLU A 82 2.07 11.35 7.37
N ALA A 83 2.01 10.15 7.96
CA ALA A 83 2.61 9.87 9.28
C ALA A 83 4.12 10.14 9.33
N ARG A 84 4.88 9.80 8.27
CA ARG A 84 6.31 10.14 8.18
C ARG A 84 6.54 11.65 8.13
N LEU A 85 5.76 12.37 7.32
CA LEU A 85 5.84 13.82 7.16
C LEU A 85 5.45 14.53 8.45
N ALA A 86 4.32 14.18 9.08
CA ALA A 86 3.90 14.72 10.37
C ALA A 86 4.98 14.53 11.44
N GLY A 87 5.53 13.32 11.49
CA GLY A 87 6.66 12.97 12.36
C GLY A 87 7.89 13.82 12.15
N PHE A 88 8.26 14.07 10.89
CA PHE A 88 9.44 14.85 10.53
C PHE A 88 9.23 16.34 10.80
N LEU A 89 8.10 16.90 10.39
CA LEU A 89 7.77 18.31 10.65
C LEU A 89 7.70 18.60 12.15
N LEU A 90 7.17 17.66 12.96
CA LEU A 90 7.19 17.77 14.43
C LEU A 90 8.62 17.67 14.98
N ALA A 91 9.45 16.77 14.46
CA ALA A 91 10.84 16.61 14.87
C ALA A 91 11.66 17.89 14.65
N GLU A 92 11.38 18.65 13.59
CA GLU A 92 12.08 19.91 13.31
C GLU A 92 11.81 21.03 14.33
N HIS A 93 10.80 20.90 15.21
CA HIS A 93 10.63 21.82 16.34
C HIS A 93 11.60 21.53 17.50
N GLY A 94 12.16 20.33 17.59
CA GLY A 94 13.17 19.97 18.61
C GLY A 94 12.65 19.95 20.04
N GLU A 95 11.33 19.86 20.25
CA GLU A 95 10.72 19.88 21.58
C GLU A 95 10.79 18.50 22.25
N VAL A 96 11.51 18.41 23.37
CA VAL A 96 11.85 17.12 24.01
C VAL A 96 10.62 16.31 24.45
N SER A 97 9.53 16.99 24.80
CA SER A 97 8.28 16.33 25.21
C SER A 97 7.59 15.59 24.06
N ASP A 98 7.90 15.94 22.81
CA ASP A 98 7.29 15.29 21.63
C ASP A 98 7.76 13.85 21.45
N VAL A 99 8.79 13.41 22.19
CA VAL A 99 9.21 12.00 22.24
C VAL A 99 8.03 11.05 22.49
N TRP A 100 7.03 11.46 23.28
CA TRP A 100 5.86 10.63 23.57
C TRP A 100 4.89 10.54 22.39
N THR A 101 4.70 11.62 21.64
CA THR A 101 3.92 11.61 20.39
C THR A 101 4.63 10.78 19.31
N GLN A 102 5.94 10.95 19.18
CA GLN A 102 6.78 10.15 18.27
C GLN A 102 6.73 8.65 18.65
N TRP A 103 6.75 8.34 19.94
CA TRP A 103 6.60 6.98 20.45
C TRP A 103 5.23 6.38 20.15
N ALA A 104 4.18 7.18 20.28
CA ALA A 104 2.82 6.76 19.95
C ALA A 104 2.67 6.39 18.47
N ILE A 105 3.31 7.14 17.55
CA ILE A 105 3.35 6.78 16.12
C ILE A 105 4.14 5.48 15.94
N LYS A 106 5.37 5.40 16.45
CA LYS A 106 6.23 4.23 16.27
C LYS A 106 5.53 2.95 16.73
N ARG A 107 4.79 2.99 17.84
CA ARG A 107 4.09 1.82 18.38
C ARG A 107 2.67 1.58 17.87
N ALA A 108 2.18 2.39 16.94
CA ALA A 108 0.79 2.30 16.51
C ALA A 108 0.46 0.92 15.90
N ASN A 109 1.33 0.35 15.08
CA ASN A 109 1.18 -0.99 14.53
C ASN A 109 2.56 -1.64 14.18
N PHE A 110 2.54 -2.78 13.52
CA PHE A 110 3.76 -3.51 13.12
C PHE A 110 4.60 -2.71 12.12
N ASP A 111 3.96 -2.11 11.12
CA ASP A 111 4.62 -1.36 10.05
C ASP A 111 5.24 -0.06 10.56
N THR A 112 4.60 0.62 11.52
CA THR A 112 5.22 1.78 12.18
C THR A 112 6.36 1.37 13.10
N SER A 113 6.25 0.24 13.79
CA SER A 113 7.31 -0.23 14.69
C SER A 113 8.61 -0.48 13.94
N THR A 114 8.49 -1.06 12.74
CA THR A 114 9.61 -1.43 11.87
C THR A 114 10.05 -0.32 10.93
N GLY A 115 9.12 0.45 10.35
CA GLY A 115 9.40 1.42 9.29
C GLY A 115 9.45 2.88 9.74
N TYR A 116 9.06 3.20 10.97
CA TYR A 116 9.21 4.55 11.52
C TYR A 116 10.58 4.66 12.18
N ASP A 117 11.42 5.53 11.65
CA ASP A 117 12.81 5.69 12.04
C ASP A 117 12.94 5.97 13.54
N VAL A 118 13.94 5.38 14.20
CA VAL A 118 14.11 5.54 15.65
C VAL A 118 14.66 6.92 16.01
N GLU A 119 15.31 7.58 15.07
CA GLU A 119 15.82 8.95 15.13
C GLU A 119 14.72 9.98 15.44
N HIS A 120 13.48 9.74 15.02
CA HIS A 120 12.32 10.56 15.43
C HIS A 120 12.20 10.65 16.96
N LEU A 121 12.55 9.59 17.70
CA LEU A 121 12.49 9.57 19.16
C LEU A 121 13.60 10.40 19.81
N PHE A 122 14.61 10.82 19.06
CA PHE A 122 15.72 11.63 19.54
C PHE A 122 15.72 13.04 18.93
N ALA A 123 14.61 13.49 18.33
CA ALA A 123 14.53 14.75 17.58
C ALA A 123 15.02 16.01 18.33
N ALA A 124 14.92 16.03 19.67
CA ALA A 124 15.40 17.12 20.52
C ALA A 124 16.90 17.01 20.90
N GLY A 125 17.62 16.04 20.33
CA GLY A 125 19.00 15.67 20.67
C GLY A 125 19.06 14.40 21.52
N VAL A 126 20.05 13.55 21.24
CA VAL A 126 20.20 12.22 21.86
C VAL A 126 20.31 12.33 23.38
N ALA A 127 21.18 13.22 23.86
CA ALA A 127 21.42 13.40 25.28
C ALA A 127 20.18 13.97 26.00
N ALA A 128 19.57 15.00 25.42
CA ALA A 128 18.44 15.71 26.00
C ALA A 128 17.22 14.78 26.14
N THR A 129 16.89 14.03 25.09
CA THR A 129 15.77 13.09 25.12
C THR A 129 16.01 11.93 26.08
N THR A 130 17.22 11.37 26.10
CA THR A 130 17.54 10.26 27.02
C THR A 130 17.36 10.67 28.48
N GLU A 131 17.87 11.83 28.86
CA GLU A 131 17.74 12.34 30.23
C GLU A 131 16.29 12.66 30.58
N TYR A 132 15.55 13.31 29.67
CA TYR A 132 14.14 13.60 29.86
C TYR A 132 13.31 12.33 30.08
N VAL A 133 13.52 11.28 29.28
CA VAL A 133 12.79 10.01 29.44
C VAL A 133 13.18 9.33 30.75
N ARG A 134 14.46 9.31 31.11
CA ARG A 134 14.94 8.72 32.38
C ARG A 134 14.35 9.40 33.62
N THR A 135 14.05 10.69 33.55
CA THR A 135 13.49 11.46 34.66
C THR A 135 11.96 11.61 34.59
N SER A 136 11.34 11.14 33.50
CA SER A 136 9.89 11.17 33.33
C SER A 136 9.18 10.16 34.25
N GLU A 137 7.92 10.47 34.55
CA GLU A 137 6.95 9.60 35.23
C GLU A 137 5.96 8.96 34.25
N HIS A 138 6.19 9.08 32.93
CA HIS A 138 5.29 8.52 31.92
C HIS A 138 5.22 7.00 32.03
N GLU A 139 4.01 6.43 31.95
CA GLU A 139 3.76 4.99 32.09
C GLU A 139 4.52 4.10 31.08
N GLU A 140 4.94 4.68 29.95
CA GLU A 140 5.58 3.99 28.83
C GLU A 140 7.11 4.15 28.84
N LYS A 141 7.66 4.82 29.86
CA LYS A 141 9.10 5.09 30.01
C LYS A 141 9.96 3.86 29.82
N ASP A 142 9.68 2.78 30.54
CA ASP A 142 10.51 1.58 30.50
C ASP A 142 10.48 0.92 29.12
N ALA A 143 9.32 0.94 28.45
CA ALA A 143 9.17 0.41 27.11
C ALA A 143 9.95 1.25 26.09
N LEU A 144 9.92 2.58 26.22
CA LEU A 144 10.68 3.49 25.37
C LEU A 144 12.19 3.33 25.59
N LEU A 145 12.65 3.34 26.84
CA LEU A 145 14.07 3.16 27.19
C LEU A 145 14.62 1.84 26.64
N LYS A 146 13.84 0.75 26.71
CA LYS A 146 14.21 -0.54 26.11
C LYS A 146 14.36 -0.49 24.59
N GLN A 147 13.61 0.39 23.92
CA GLN A 147 13.68 0.54 22.47
C GLN A 147 14.87 1.39 22.04
N VAL A 148 15.22 2.41 22.82
CA VAL A 148 16.19 3.44 22.42
C VAL A 148 17.57 3.28 23.05
N LEU A 149 17.71 2.40 24.03
CA LEU A 149 18.99 2.06 24.66
C LEU A 149 19.44 0.65 24.30
N ASP A 150 20.75 0.47 24.20
CA ASP A 150 21.37 -0.84 24.03
C ASP A 150 21.40 -1.62 25.37
N ARG A 151 22.02 -2.81 25.35
CA ARG A 151 22.14 -3.65 26.56
C ARG A 151 23.02 -3.04 27.66
N ARG A 152 23.81 -2.01 27.35
CA ARG A 152 24.67 -1.28 28.29
C ARG A 152 23.97 -0.03 28.84
N GLY A 153 22.79 0.30 28.34
CA GLY A 153 22.04 1.49 28.72
C GLY A 153 22.45 2.75 27.94
N GLU A 154 23.22 2.59 26.86
CA GLU A 154 23.65 3.69 26.00
C GLU A 154 22.67 3.88 24.84
N PRO A 155 22.45 5.13 24.36
CA PRO A 155 21.59 5.38 23.20
C PRO A 155 22.04 4.60 21.95
N ILE A 156 21.07 4.04 21.22
CA ILE A 156 21.34 3.30 19.97
C ILE A 156 21.57 4.20 18.75
N VAL A 157 21.36 5.52 18.91
CA VAL A 157 21.58 6.55 17.89
C VAL A 157 22.58 7.55 18.47
N THR A 158 23.54 7.96 17.65
CA THR A 158 24.49 9.04 17.95
C THR A 158 24.00 10.38 17.42
N GLU A 159 24.55 11.50 17.92
CA GLU A 159 24.20 12.85 17.43
C GLU A 159 24.54 13.01 15.93
N ASP A 160 25.64 12.40 15.45
CA ASP A 160 26.02 12.44 14.05
C ASP A 160 25.04 11.66 13.15
N GLU A 161 24.55 10.50 13.62
CA GLU A 161 23.51 9.73 12.91
C GLU A 161 22.18 10.47 12.87
N LEU A 162 21.82 11.15 13.97
CA LEU A 162 20.63 11.99 14.05
C LEU A 162 20.72 13.18 13.08
N ALA A 163 21.86 13.86 13.01
CA ALA A 163 22.10 14.95 12.06
C ALA A 163 21.99 14.45 10.60
N ALA A 164 22.65 13.34 10.29
CA ALA A 164 22.57 12.72 8.96
C ALA A 164 21.14 12.26 8.62
N TRP A 165 20.34 11.87 9.61
CA TRP A 165 18.94 11.53 9.42
C TRP A 165 18.10 12.76 9.06
N PHE A 166 18.29 13.90 9.75
CA PHE A 166 17.63 15.16 9.40
C PHE A 166 17.95 15.61 7.96
N GLU A 167 19.21 15.46 7.51
CA GLU A 167 19.60 15.76 6.13
C GLU A 167 18.83 14.89 5.13
N ARG A 168 18.84 13.55 5.31
CA ARG A 168 18.09 12.63 4.44
C ARG A 168 16.60 12.92 4.42
N LYS A 169 16.01 13.29 5.57
CA LYS A 169 14.58 13.63 5.65
C LYS A 169 14.25 14.96 4.97
N SER A 170 15.14 15.94 5.04
CA SER A 170 15.00 17.20 4.33
C SER A 170 15.06 17.01 2.80
N GLU A 171 15.83 16.03 2.33
CA GLU A 171 15.82 15.62 0.91
C GLU A 171 14.53 14.87 0.54
N GLN A 172 14.04 14.01 1.45
CA GLN A 172 12.78 13.27 1.25
C GLN A 172 11.55 14.18 1.25
N PHE A 173 11.55 15.20 2.11
CA PHE A 173 10.44 16.15 2.31
C PHE A 173 10.95 17.59 2.13
N PRO A 174 11.21 18.01 0.88
CA PRO A 174 11.79 19.32 0.62
C PRO A 174 10.83 20.45 1.02
N ALA A 175 11.36 21.55 1.55
CA ALA A 175 10.57 22.73 1.88
C ALA A 175 10.12 23.56 0.66
N ASN A 176 10.67 23.26 -0.53
CA ASN A 176 10.26 23.89 -1.79
C ASN A 176 9.39 22.91 -2.60
N PRO A 177 8.14 23.26 -2.96
CA PRO A 177 7.29 22.40 -3.80
C PRO A 177 7.89 22.09 -5.18
N ASP A 178 8.74 22.96 -5.73
CA ASP A 178 9.39 22.74 -7.03
C ASP A 178 10.51 21.69 -6.96
N ALA A 179 11.00 21.39 -5.76
CA ALA A 179 12.02 20.36 -5.52
C ALA A 179 11.39 18.97 -5.30
N GLU A 180 10.06 18.87 -5.25
CA GLU A 180 9.36 17.61 -5.06
C GLU A 180 9.54 16.65 -6.24
N ASN A 181 9.56 15.36 -5.92
CA ASN A 181 9.47 14.34 -6.94
C ASN A 181 8.07 14.40 -7.59
N ALA A 182 8.01 14.36 -8.92
CA ALA A 182 6.73 14.33 -9.63
C ALA A 182 5.84 13.13 -9.22
N LEU A 183 6.41 11.99 -8.79
CA LEU A 183 5.61 10.89 -8.22
C LEU A 183 4.98 11.24 -6.88
N THR A 184 5.61 12.09 -6.06
CA THR A 184 4.96 12.63 -4.85
C THR A 184 3.67 13.34 -5.22
N TRP A 185 3.69 14.17 -6.28
CA TRP A 185 2.50 14.84 -6.77
C TRP A 185 1.43 13.87 -7.32
N VAL A 186 1.82 12.76 -7.93
CA VAL A 186 0.89 11.68 -8.34
C VAL A 186 0.17 11.09 -7.12
N GLU A 187 0.90 10.70 -6.08
CA GLU A 187 0.31 10.10 -4.88
C GLU A 187 -0.61 11.09 -4.15
N ARG A 188 -0.21 12.36 -4.03
CA ARG A 188 -1.04 13.41 -3.41
C ARG A 188 -2.33 13.65 -4.18
N ALA A 189 -2.25 13.75 -5.51
CA ALA A 189 -3.42 13.94 -6.35
C ALA A 189 -4.37 12.73 -6.25
N ARG A 190 -3.84 11.50 -6.21
CA ARG A 190 -4.62 10.27 -5.96
C ARG A 190 -5.33 10.30 -4.62
N LEU A 191 -4.61 10.68 -3.55
CA LEU A 191 -5.17 10.72 -2.20
C LEU A 191 -6.39 11.64 -2.08
N VAL A 192 -6.40 12.75 -2.83
CA VAL A 192 -7.51 13.71 -2.82
C VAL A 192 -8.56 13.45 -3.91
N GLY A 193 -8.39 12.38 -4.70
CA GLY A 193 -9.31 11.99 -5.78
C GLY A 193 -9.17 12.79 -7.08
N ASP A 194 -8.10 13.58 -7.25
CA ASP A 194 -7.83 14.36 -8.47
C ASP A 194 -7.07 13.50 -9.49
N VAL A 195 -7.80 12.63 -10.17
CA VAL A 195 -7.23 11.66 -11.12
C VAL A 195 -6.59 12.36 -12.32
N ASP A 196 -7.14 13.49 -12.77
CA ASP A 196 -6.63 14.20 -13.94
C ASP A 196 -5.29 14.89 -13.64
N ALA A 197 -5.16 15.55 -12.48
CA ALA A 197 -3.88 16.07 -12.04
C ALA A 197 -2.85 14.94 -11.86
N ALA A 198 -3.25 13.81 -11.28
CA ALA A 198 -2.36 12.66 -11.10
C ALA A 198 -1.83 12.11 -12.44
N ARG A 199 -2.68 12.05 -13.48
CA ARG A 199 -2.25 11.67 -14.85
C ARG A 199 -1.26 12.67 -15.44
N GLU A 200 -1.50 13.96 -15.25
CA GLU A 200 -0.59 15.00 -15.73
C GLU A 200 0.78 14.91 -15.05
N TYR A 201 0.82 14.76 -13.72
CA TYR A 201 2.08 14.59 -13.00
C TYR A 201 2.82 13.32 -13.40
N LEU A 202 2.10 12.22 -13.64
CA LEU A 202 2.71 10.98 -14.11
C LEU A 202 3.30 11.13 -15.51
N ALA A 203 2.61 11.84 -16.41
CA ALA A 203 3.12 12.15 -17.74
C ALA A 203 4.40 13.01 -17.68
N ARG A 204 4.40 14.05 -16.85
CA ARG A 204 5.59 14.89 -16.60
C ARG A 204 6.73 14.09 -15.98
N TRP A 205 6.44 13.19 -15.04
CA TRP A 205 7.44 12.31 -14.46
C TRP A 205 8.07 11.41 -15.52
N ALA A 206 7.27 10.85 -16.43
CA ALA A 206 7.74 9.92 -17.46
C ALA A 206 8.46 10.59 -18.65
N ASP A 207 8.21 11.88 -18.89
CA ASP A 207 8.75 12.61 -20.03
C ASP A 207 10.29 12.61 -20.06
N GLY A 208 10.85 12.33 -21.24
CA GLY A 208 12.30 12.26 -21.46
C GLY A 208 13.06 11.13 -20.74
N ARG A 209 12.40 10.30 -19.90
CA ARG A 209 13.07 9.22 -19.17
C ARG A 209 13.39 8.01 -20.04
N VAL A 210 14.50 7.35 -19.75
CA VAL A 210 14.86 6.06 -20.33
C VAL A 210 13.86 5.00 -19.87
N ARG A 211 13.33 4.22 -20.81
CA ARG A 211 12.33 3.17 -20.54
C ARG A 211 12.99 1.86 -20.10
N ASP A 212 13.70 1.92 -18.98
CA ASP A 212 14.29 0.75 -18.33
C ASP A 212 13.30 0.01 -17.41
N GLN A 213 13.74 -1.08 -16.78
CA GLN A 213 12.89 -1.90 -15.90
C GLN A 213 12.30 -1.08 -14.74
N SER A 214 13.08 -0.18 -14.13
CA SER A 214 12.63 0.64 -13.00
C SER A 214 11.54 1.62 -13.44
N THR A 215 11.79 2.34 -14.53
CA THR A 215 10.88 3.35 -15.07
C THR A 215 9.56 2.72 -15.51
N LEU A 216 9.62 1.61 -16.25
CA LEU A 216 8.43 0.89 -16.69
C LEU A 216 7.67 0.27 -15.51
N SER A 217 8.36 -0.17 -14.46
CA SER A 217 7.72 -0.67 -13.25
C SER A 217 6.92 0.41 -12.52
N GLN A 218 7.49 1.60 -12.35
CA GLN A 218 6.79 2.71 -11.72
C GLN A 218 5.64 3.20 -12.60
N LEU A 219 5.83 3.27 -13.91
CA LEU A 219 4.80 3.72 -14.84
C LEU A 219 3.58 2.78 -14.85
N ARG A 220 3.78 1.46 -14.96
CA ARG A 220 2.66 0.51 -14.93
C ARG A 220 1.92 0.53 -13.60
N TYR A 221 2.65 0.66 -12.48
CA TYR A 221 2.07 0.68 -11.15
C TYR A 221 1.11 1.86 -11.03
N ASN A 222 1.61 3.07 -11.33
CA ASN A 222 0.82 4.29 -11.25
C ASN A 222 -0.33 4.32 -12.26
N GLN A 223 -0.13 3.88 -13.50
CA GLN A 223 -1.22 3.78 -14.49
C GLN A 223 -2.35 2.88 -14.01
N SER A 224 -2.02 1.70 -13.48
CA SER A 224 -3.02 0.76 -12.95
C SER A 224 -3.73 1.30 -11.71
N ALA A 225 -3.01 2.02 -10.85
CA ALA A 225 -3.56 2.64 -9.66
C ALA A 225 -4.50 3.82 -9.97
N LEU A 226 -4.33 4.46 -11.14
CA LEU A 226 -5.22 5.48 -11.69
C LEU A 226 -6.39 4.90 -12.51
N GLY A 227 -6.49 3.56 -12.58
CA GLY A 227 -7.52 2.87 -13.36
C GLY A 227 -7.31 2.88 -14.88
N ASP A 228 -6.17 3.40 -15.37
CA ASP A 228 -5.83 3.37 -16.80
C ASP A 228 -5.17 2.03 -17.17
N PHE A 229 -5.99 0.97 -17.14
CA PHE A 229 -5.53 -0.39 -17.42
C PHE A 229 -5.07 -0.58 -18.87
N ALA A 230 -5.60 0.22 -19.81
CA ALA A 230 -5.19 0.17 -21.21
C ALA A 230 -3.75 0.71 -21.37
N ALA A 231 -3.41 1.83 -20.72
CA ALA A 231 -2.04 2.34 -20.71
C ALA A 231 -1.10 1.41 -19.91
N ALA A 232 -1.54 0.90 -18.76
CA ALA A 232 -0.76 -0.05 -17.95
C ALA A 232 -0.42 -1.32 -18.75
N ALA A 233 -1.36 -1.86 -19.54
CA ALA A 233 -1.12 -3.01 -20.40
C ALA A 233 -0.04 -2.75 -21.46
N LYS A 234 -0.08 -1.58 -22.12
CA LYS A 234 0.95 -1.19 -23.10
C LYS A 234 2.34 -1.09 -22.46
N THR A 235 2.44 -0.42 -21.32
CA THR A 235 3.71 -0.34 -20.56
C THR A 235 4.21 -1.72 -20.11
N GLN A 236 3.29 -2.61 -19.73
CA GLN A 236 3.62 -3.97 -19.31
C GLN A 236 4.18 -4.83 -20.47
N GLU A 237 3.69 -4.63 -21.70
CA GLU A 237 4.25 -5.29 -22.89
C GLU A 237 5.70 -4.88 -23.14
N GLU A 238 6.02 -3.60 -22.96
CA GLU A 238 7.39 -3.11 -23.06
C GLU A 238 8.26 -3.69 -21.95
N TYR A 239 7.75 -3.72 -20.71
CA TYR A 239 8.48 -4.29 -19.59
C TYR A 239 8.79 -5.78 -19.79
N LEU A 240 7.85 -6.54 -20.34
CA LEU A 240 8.03 -7.96 -20.65
C LEU A 240 9.22 -8.19 -21.61
N SER A 241 9.51 -7.25 -22.50
CA SER A 241 10.66 -7.36 -23.42
C SER A 241 12.02 -7.28 -22.72
N LEU A 242 12.06 -6.76 -21.50
CA LEU A 242 13.27 -6.62 -20.68
C LEU A 242 13.52 -7.81 -19.75
N LEU A 243 12.61 -8.78 -19.71
CA LEU A 243 12.69 -9.95 -18.83
C LEU A 243 13.22 -11.16 -19.59
N SER A 244 13.98 -12.00 -18.88
CA SER A 244 14.62 -13.18 -19.47
C SER A 244 14.35 -14.49 -18.72
N THR A 245 13.99 -14.44 -17.44
CA THR A 245 13.75 -15.67 -16.67
C THR A 245 12.33 -16.18 -16.87
N PRO A 246 12.11 -17.51 -16.98
CA PRO A 246 10.76 -18.08 -17.10
C PRO A 246 9.84 -17.68 -15.95
N ARG A 247 10.39 -17.58 -14.73
CA ARG A 247 9.65 -17.16 -13.54
C ARG A 247 9.12 -15.73 -13.68
N ASP A 248 9.98 -14.79 -14.06
CA ASP A 248 9.59 -13.38 -14.19
C ASP A 248 8.62 -13.21 -15.35
N LEU A 249 8.86 -13.89 -16.46
CA LEU A 249 7.97 -13.88 -17.62
C LEU A 249 6.57 -14.41 -17.27
N ALA A 250 6.46 -15.55 -16.58
CA ALA A 250 5.17 -16.13 -16.21
C ALA A 250 4.35 -15.17 -15.33
N VAL A 251 4.96 -14.61 -14.28
CA VAL A 251 4.31 -13.62 -13.40
C VAL A 251 3.84 -12.41 -14.20
N ASN A 252 4.69 -11.88 -15.08
CA ASN A 252 4.40 -10.65 -15.82
C ASN A 252 3.41 -10.85 -16.98
N TRP A 253 3.31 -12.05 -17.56
CA TRP A 253 2.23 -12.39 -18.49
C TRP A 253 0.87 -12.46 -17.80
N CYS A 254 0.80 -13.00 -16.57
CA CYS A 254 -0.41 -12.95 -15.74
C CYS A 254 -0.82 -11.50 -15.44
N THR A 255 0.12 -10.64 -15.04
CA THR A 255 -0.17 -9.21 -14.81
C THR A 255 -0.67 -8.51 -16.07
N LEU A 256 -0.09 -8.82 -17.25
CA LEU A 256 -0.61 -8.27 -18.51
C LEU A 256 -2.05 -8.73 -18.79
N ALA A 257 -2.36 -10.01 -18.52
CA ALA A 257 -3.71 -10.53 -18.69
C ALA A 257 -4.71 -9.83 -17.77
N GLU A 258 -4.33 -9.58 -16.51
CA GLU A 258 -5.14 -8.81 -15.56
C GLU A 258 -5.44 -7.40 -16.10
N TYR A 259 -4.40 -6.66 -16.52
CA TYR A 259 -4.58 -5.31 -17.05
C TYR A 259 -5.47 -5.31 -18.30
N ARG A 260 -5.24 -6.22 -19.24
CA ARG A 260 -6.07 -6.33 -20.45
C ARG A 260 -7.52 -6.69 -20.12
N ARG A 261 -7.76 -7.59 -19.16
CA ARG A 261 -9.11 -7.95 -18.70
C ARG A 261 -9.82 -6.74 -18.08
N ARG A 262 -9.15 -5.97 -17.22
CA ARG A 262 -9.72 -4.75 -16.60
C ARG A 262 -9.90 -3.60 -17.60
N ALA A 263 -9.20 -3.63 -18.71
CA ALA A 263 -9.41 -2.73 -19.86
C ALA A 263 -10.43 -3.26 -20.87
N GLU A 264 -11.15 -4.35 -20.56
CA GLU A 264 -12.13 -5.03 -21.43
C GLU A 264 -11.55 -5.56 -22.76
N GLN A 265 -10.24 -5.80 -22.80
CA GLN A 265 -9.52 -6.36 -23.94
C GLN A 265 -9.41 -7.90 -23.82
N TYR A 266 -10.54 -8.59 -23.79
CA TYR A 266 -10.63 -10.00 -23.40
C TYR A 266 -9.81 -10.97 -24.26
N GLU A 267 -9.83 -10.80 -25.59
CA GLU A 267 -8.99 -11.60 -26.51
C GLU A 267 -7.49 -11.40 -26.24
N GLY A 268 -7.10 -10.16 -25.95
CA GLY A 268 -5.75 -9.83 -25.55
C GLY A 268 -5.38 -10.48 -24.21
N ALA A 269 -6.30 -10.50 -23.25
CA ALA A 269 -6.10 -11.15 -21.96
C ALA A 269 -5.89 -12.66 -22.13
N LEU A 270 -6.72 -13.33 -22.94
CA LEU A 270 -6.55 -14.76 -23.24
C LEU A 270 -5.22 -15.05 -23.94
N ALA A 271 -4.82 -14.23 -24.91
CA ALA A 271 -3.54 -14.38 -25.59
C ALA A 271 -2.35 -14.25 -24.62
N ALA A 272 -2.43 -13.36 -23.63
CA ALA A 272 -1.43 -13.22 -22.57
C ALA A 272 -1.42 -14.44 -21.64
N LEU A 273 -2.58 -14.95 -21.23
CA LEU A 273 -2.68 -16.18 -20.41
C LEU A 273 -2.11 -17.39 -21.12
N ARG A 274 -2.39 -17.56 -22.42
CA ARG A 274 -1.78 -18.64 -23.21
C ARG A 274 -0.27 -18.53 -23.30
N LYS A 275 0.29 -17.31 -23.34
CA LYS A 275 1.74 -17.10 -23.24
C LYS A 275 2.26 -17.46 -21.85
N CYS A 276 1.56 -17.06 -20.79
CA CYS A 276 1.87 -17.49 -19.43
C CYS A 276 1.90 -19.02 -19.31
N GLY A 277 0.84 -19.71 -19.76
CA GLY A 277 0.73 -21.17 -19.71
C GLY A 277 1.87 -21.91 -20.42
N ARG A 278 2.43 -21.33 -21.49
CA ARG A 278 3.62 -21.90 -22.17
C ARG A 278 4.91 -21.71 -21.40
N VAL A 279 5.07 -20.61 -20.68
CA VAL A 279 6.30 -20.29 -19.94
C VAL A 279 6.28 -20.91 -18.54
N ILE A 280 5.11 -20.97 -17.90
CA ILE A 280 4.97 -21.39 -16.51
C ILE A 280 5.36 -22.86 -16.30
N VAL A 281 5.21 -23.71 -17.32
CA VAL A 281 5.63 -25.13 -17.29
C VAL A 281 7.14 -25.30 -17.20
N GLU A 282 7.92 -24.27 -17.53
CA GLU A 282 9.38 -24.26 -17.35
C GLU A 282 9.78 -23.90 -15.91
N VAL A 283 8.84 -23.45 -15.07
CA VAL A 283 9.08 -23.11 -13.67
C VAL A 283 8.86 -24.35 -12.79
N PRO A 284 9.88 -24.82 -12.04
CA PRO A 284 9.72 -25.98 -11.17
C PRO A 284 8.62 -25.78 -10.11
N ASN A 285 7.77 -26.79 -9.93
CA ASN A 285 6.69 -26.83 -8.92
C ASN A 285 5.73 -25.62 -8.98
N TRP A 286 5.52 -25.04 -10.17
CA TRP A 286 4.68 -23.85 -10.33
C TRP A 286 3.25 -24.04 -9.80
N GLU A 287 2.75 -25.27 -9.81
CA GLU A 287 1.42 -25.66 -9.30
C GLU A 287 1.32 -25.52 -7.78
N GLN A 288 2.44 -25.66 -7.06
CA GLN A 288 2.48 -25.62 -5.60
C GLN A 288 2.67 -24.20 -5.06
N TYR A 289 3.08 -23.26 -5.91
CA TYR A 289 3.31 -21.87 -5.53
C TYR A 289 2.09 -20.99 -5.78
N ALA A 290 2.12 -19.77 -5.22
CA ALA A 290 1.09 -18.76 -5.47
C ALA A 290 0.87 -18.50 -6.98
N MET A 291 1.90 -18.72 -7.81
CA MET A 291 1.86 -18.50 -9.25
C MET A 291 0.81 -19.33 -9.99
N GLY A 292 0.73 -20.65 -9.75
CA GLY A 292 -0.29 -21.50 -10.36
C GLY A 292 -1.70 -21.08 -9.97
N ARG A 293 -1.90 -20.68 -8.70
CA ARG A 293 -3.17 -20.15 -8.21
C ARG A 293 -3.54 -18.82 -8.87
N THR A 294 -2.59 -17.91 -9.05
CA THR A 294 -2.80 -16.64 -9.77
C THR A 294 -3.15 -16.88 -11.24
N TYR A 295 -2.48 -17.81 -11.91
CA TYR A 295 -2.77 -18.18 -13.29
C TYR A 295 -4.21 -18.71 -13.46
N VAL A 296 -4.61 -19.66 -12.61
CA VAL A 296 -5.99 -20.19 -12.59
C VAL A 296 -6.98 -19.07 -12.26
N LYS A 297 -6.66 -18.19 -11.31
CA LYS A 297 -7.50 -17.05 -10.94
C LYS A 297 -7.80 -16.15 -12.14
N GLU A 298 -6.79 -15.74 -12.89
CA GLU A 298 -7.01 -14.84 -14.02
C GLU A 298 -7.76 -15.52 -15.18
N LEU A 299 -7.58 -16.83 -15.40
CA LEU A 299 -8.42 -17.60 -16.34
C LEU A 299 -9.90 -17.59 -15.91
N VAL A 300 -10.20 -17.89 -14.65
CA VAL A 300 -11.57 -17.90 -14.13
C VAL A 300 -12.21 -16.52 -14.20
N LEU A 301 -11.50 -15.47 -13.77
CA LEU A 301 -11.99 -14.09 -13.83
C LEU A 301 -12.24 -13.63 -15.28
N LEU A 302 -11.42 -14.08 -16.23
CA LEU A 302 -11.66 -13.80 -17.65
C LEU A 302 -12.90 -14.53 -18.17
N ALA A 303 -13.10 -15.80 -17.80
CA ALA A 303 -14.30 -16.55 -18.17
C ALA A 303 -15.59 -15.94 -17.58
N LEU A 304 -15.52 -15.28 -16.41
CA LEU A 304 -16.64 -14.55 -15.81
C LEU A 304 -16.91 -13.18 -16.46
N ALA A 305 -15.90 -12.55 -17.06
CA ALA A 305 -16.03 -11.21 -17.65
C ALA A 305 -16.36 -11.22 -19.16
N ALA A 306 -15.81 -12.19 -19.91
CA ALA A 306 -15.92 -12.24 -21.37
C ALA A 306 -17.35 -12.55 -21.87
N ASP A 307 -17.61 -12.38 -23.16
CA ASP A 307 -18.83 -12.87 -23.82
C ASP A 307 -18.92 -14.41 -23.78
N VAL A 308 -20.09 -14.97 -24.10
CA VAL A 308 -20.39 -16.41 -23.95
C VAL A 308 -19.44 -17.28 -24.78
N GLN A 309 -19.10 -16.85 -26.01
CA GLN A 309 -18.27 -17.62 -26.93
C GLN A 309 -16.84 -17.72 -26.39
N LEU A 310 -16.26 -16.58 -26.00
CA LEU A 310 -14.92 -16.55 -25.43
C LEU A 310 -14.90 -17.18 -24.03
N ALA A 311 -15.92 -16.95 -23.20
CA ALA A 311 -16.02 -17.48 -21.85
C ALA A 311 -15.95 -19.01 -21.82
N SER A 312 -16.63 -19.71 -22.74
CA SER A 312 -16.59 -21.18 -22.81
C SER A 312 -15.18 -21.69 -23.14
N ALA A 313 -14.49 -21.07 -24.10
CA ALA A 313 -13.12 -21.43 -24.44
C ALA A 313 -12.14 -21.18 -23.28
N VAL A 314 -12.28 -20.03 -22.61
CA VAL A 314 -11.45 -19.69 -21.45
C VAL A 314 -11.73 -20.63 -20.27
N PHE A 315 -12.98 -20.98 -20.03
CA PHE A 315 -13.36 -21.90 -18.96
C PHE A 315 -12.75 -23.28 -19.16
N ALA A 316 -12.72 -23.80 -20.39
CA ALA A 316 -12.06 -25.08 -20.67
C ALA A 316 -10.56 -25.06 -20.30
N GLU A 317 -9.87 -23.96 -20.59
CA GLU A 317 -8.46 -23.77 -20.17
C GLU A 317 -8.33 -23.63 -18.64
N ALA A 318 -9.27 -22.91 -18.01
CA ALA A 318 -9.35 -22.75 -16.55
C ALA A 318 -9.53 -24.09 -15.83
N ASP A 319 -10.45 -24.94 -16.30
CA ASP A 319 -10.75 -26.26 -15.73
C ASP A 319 -9.54 -27.21 -15.81
N GLY A 320 -8.85 -27.19 -16.95
CA GLY A 320 -7.61 -27.95 -17.14
C GLY A 320 -6.52 -27.50 -16.16
N ALA A 321 -6.29 -26.19 -16.04
CA ALA A 321 -5.30 -25.64 -15.13
C ALA A 321 -5.67 -25.87 -13.65
N ALA A 322 -6.95 -25.70 -13.29
CA ALA A 322 -7.47 -25.91 -11.93
C ALA A 322 -7.36 -27.38 -11.46
N SER A 323 -7.36 -28.32 -12.40
CA SER A 323 -7.12 -29.74 -12.12
C SER A 323 -5.66 -30.05 -11.78
N ALA A 324 -4.71 -29.24 -12.27
CA ALA A 324 -3.28 -29.41 -11.99
C ALA A 324 -2.82 -28.69 -10.70
N VAL A 325 -3.57 -27.68 -10.25
CA VAL A 325 -3.23 -26.86 -9.07
C VAL A 325 -3.95 -27.39 -7.82
N PRO A 326 -3.24 -27.98 -6.84
CA PRO A 326 -3.86 -28.46 -5.61
C PRO A 326 -4.31 -27.29 -4.71
N ARG A 327 -5.29 -27.55 -3.84
CA ARG A 327 -5.73 -26.63 -2.76
C ARG A 327 -6.07 -25.21 -3.24
N LEU A 328 -7.00 -25.13 -4.19
CA LEU A 328 -7.60 -23.85 -4.58
C LEU A 328 -8.39 -23.27 -3.39
N PRO A 329 -8.25 -21.97 -3.08
CA PRO A 329 -9.02 -21.32 -2.02
C PRO A 329 -10.53 -21.43 -2.24
N ALA A 330 -11.31 -21.41 -1.16
CA ALA A 330 -12.77 -21.45 -1.21
C ALA A 330 -13.39 -20.39 -2.15
N THR A 331 -12.88 -19.15 -2.11
CA THR A 331 -13.31 -18.07 -3.01
C THR A 331 -13.06 -18.39 -4.48
N MET A 332 -11.96 -19.08 -4.79
CA MET A 332 -11.66 -19.52 -6.14
C MET A 332 -12.56 -20.67 -6.58
N LEU A 333 -12.83 -21.66 -5.72
CA LEU A 333 -13.74 -22.76 -6.04
C LEU A 333 -15.16 -22.25 -6.34
N ALA A 334 -15.64 -21.28 -5.57
CA ALA A 334 -16.92 -20.62 -5.81
C ALA A 334 -16.95 -19.91 -7.17
N ALA A 335 -15.93 -19.09 -7.47
CA ALA A 335 -15.83 -18.40 -8.75
C ALA A 335 -15.72 -19.36 -9.95
N THR A 336 -14.99 -20.48 -9.80
CA THR A 336 -14.89 -21.50 -10.86
C THR A 336 -16.23 -22.21 -11.08
N ALA A 337 -16.99 -22.49 -10.02
CA ALA A 337 -18.33 -23.07 -10.14
C ALA A 337 -19.30 -22.11 -10.87
N GLU A 338 -19.23 -20.82 -10.57
CA GLU A 338 -20.02 -19.79 -11.26
C GLU A 338 -19.64 -19.69 -12.74
N ALA A 339 -18.34 -19.69 -13.06
CA ALA A 339 -17.86 -19.66 -14.44
C ALA A 339 -18.35 -20.89 -15.22
N ALA A 340 -18.32 -22.08 -14.60
CA ALA A 340 -18.81 -23.33 -15.17
C ALA A 340 -20.32 -23.26 -15.47
N GLU A 341 -21.12 -22.73 -14.54
CA GLU A 341 -22.57 -22.57 -14.71
C GLU A 341 -22.88 -21.61 -15.87
N ARG A 342 -22.22 -20.45 -15.89
CA ARG A 342 -22.38 -19.42 -16.92
C ARG A 342 -22.08 -19.94 -18.33
N THR A 343 -21.16 -20.89 -18.43
CA THR A 343 -20.71 -21.47 -19.70
C THR A 343 -21.40 -22.79 -20.06
N GLY A 344 -22.40 -23.22 -19.27
CA GLY A 344 -23.21 -24.42 -19.54
C GLY A 344 -22.56 -25.75 -19.12
N HIS A 345 -21.49 -25.72 -18.33
CA HIS A 345 -20.78 -26.91 -17.83
C HIS A 345 -21.31 -27.35 -16.46
N HIS A 346 -22.59 -27.69 -16.36
CA HIS A 346 -23.27 -27.98 -15.08
C HIS A 346 -22.58 -29.06 -14.22
N LEU A 347 -22.11 -30.15 -14.82
CA LEU A 347 -21.39 -31.21 -14.09
C LEU A 347 -20.08 -30.69 -13.46
N ARG A 348 -19.40 -29.75 -14.12
CA ARG A 348 -18.21 -29.11 -13.55
C ARG A 348 -18.58 -28.13 -12.45
N ALA A 349 -19.67 -27.38 -12.62
CA ALA A 349 -20.17 -26.50 -11.58
C ALA A 349 -20.47 -27.27 -10.28
N GLU A 350 -21.14 -28.42 -10.39
CA GLU A 350 -21.38 -29.34 -9.26
C GLU A 350 -20.09 -29.82 -8.62
N HIS A 351 -19.14 -30.32 -9.43
CA HIS A 351 -17.82 -30.76 -8.95
C HIS A 351 -17.10 -29.69 -8.11
N TYR A 352 -17.09 -28.42 -8.55
CA TYR A 352 -16.43 -27.34 -7.81
C TYR A 352 -17.20 -26.95 -6.53
N ARG A 353 -18.54 -27.05 -6.52
CA ARG A 353 -19.35 -26.85 -5.30
C ARG A 353 -19.09 -27.94 -4.25
N GLU A 354 -18.97 -29.19 -4.67
CA GLU A 354 -18.63 -30.31 -3.77
C GLU A 354 -17.24 -30.13 -3.14
N ARG A 355 -16.25 -29.72 -3.96
CA ARG A 355 -14.91 -29.38 -3.47
C ARG A 355 -14.95 -28.22 -2.48
N LEU A 356 -15.74 -27.19 -2.75
CA LEU A 356 -15.93 -26.05 -1.85
C LEU A 356 -16.50 -26.50 -0.49
N ALA A 357 -17.55 -27.32 -0.50
CA ALA A 357 -18.14 -27.85 0.73
C ALA A 357 -17.11 -28.65 1.55
N SER A 358 -16.33 -29.52 0.88
CA SER A 358 -15.28 -30.32 1.52
C SER A 358 -14.18 -29.45 2.16
N GLU A 359 -13.76 -28.38 1.49
CA GLU A 359 -12.74 -27.45 2.01
C GLU A 359 -13.24 -26.67 3.24
N GLN A 360 -14.52 -26.26 3.22
CA GLN A 360 -15.15 -25.55 4.34
C GLN A 360 -15.30 -26.44 5.58
N GLU A 361 -15.64 -27.71 5.40
CA GLU A 361 -15.70 -28.70 6.49
C GLU A 361 -14.32 -28.94 7.13
N GLN A 362 -13.26 -29.05 6.32
CA GLN A 362 -11.88 -29.23 6.80
C GLN A 362 -11.41 -28.01 7.59
N THR A 363 -11.63 -26.81 7.07
CA THR A 363 -11.23 -25.55 7.71
C THR A 363 -11.98 -25.33 9.03
N GLY A 364 -13.28 -25.67 9.06
CA GLY A 364 -14.09 -25.64 10.29
C GLY A 364 -13.60 -26.63 11.34
N SER A 365 -13.21 -27.85 10.93
CA SER A 365 -12.65 -28.86 11.82
C SER A 365 -11.29 -28.47 12.40
N GLU A 366 -10.43 -27.83 11.60
CA GLU A 366 -9.12 -27.32 12.05
C GLU A 366 -9.27 -26.14 13.01
N ALA A 367 -10.19 -25.21 12.73
CA ALA A 367 -10.49 -24.10 13.63
C ALA A 367 -11.03 -24.56 15.00
N ASP A 368 -11.85 -25.63 15.02
CA ASP A 368 -12.35 -26.25 16.25
C ASP A 368 -11.27 -27.02 17.02
N ARG A 369 -10.26 -27.57 16.33
CA ARG A 369 -9.10 -28.24 16.98
C ARG A 369 -8.10 -27.25 17.55
N SER A 370 -7.89 -26.10 16.92
CA SER A 370 -7.01 -25.04 17.45
C SER A 370 -7.62 -24.25 18.62
N ARG A 371 -8.92 -24.44 18.90
CA ARG A 371 -9.63 -23.84 20.04
C ARG A 371 -9.75 -24.77 21.26
N ARG A 372 -9.28 -26.02 21.15
CA ARG A 372 -9.17 -27.00 22.24
C ARG A 372 -7.72 -27.15 22.64
#